data_AF-A0A158GGW5-F1
#
_entry.id   AF-A0A158GGW5-F1
#
_cell.length_a   1.000
_cell.length_b   1.000
_cell.length_c   1.000
_cell.angle_alpha   90.00
_cell.angle_beta   90.00
_cell.angle_gamma   90.00
#
_symmetry.space_group_name_H-M   'P 1'
#
loop_
_entity.id
_entity.type
_entity.pdbx_description
1 polymer ?
#
loop_
_entity_poly.entity_id
_entity_poly.type
_entity_poly.pdbx_seq_one_letter_code
_entity_poly.pdbx_strand_id
1 'polypeptide(L)'
;MVGGVEMLEYLTTHEGVVKMSNSKATRVFYIHEEVSPGAFVELNIWRVPQPVPGCTHSYKYRLAYVINGECVLRYDNERGKGDHRHFGNAETPYEFRSVKQLSADFFLNVQVWNRWRSR
;
A
#
# COMPACT_ATOMS: atom_id res chain seq x y z
N MET A 1 3.16 -5.92 27.35
CA MET A 1 3.32 -4.48 27.00
C MET A 1 4.58 -4.33 26.19
N VAL A 2 4.44 -4.18 24.87
CA VAL A 2 5.48 -3.84 23.87
C VAL A 2 4.73 -3.68 22.56
N GLY A 3 4.99 -2.72 21.68
CA GLY A 3 5.36 -1.34 21.86
C GLY A 3 4.54 -0.58 20.80
N GLY A 4 3.91 0.51 21.18
CA GLY A 4 3.26 1.39 20.21
C GLY A 4 4.34 2.03 19.37
N VAL A 5 4.42 1.66 18.09
CA VAL A 5 5.30 2.35 17.15
C VAL A 5 4.50 3.52 16.59
N GLU A 6 4.72 4.70 17.16
CA GLU A 6 4.34 5.98 16.54
C GLU A 6 5.08 6.10 15.20
N MET A 7 4.43 5.67 14.12
CA MET A 7 4.90 5.87 12.75
C MET A 7 4.29 7.16 12.20
N LEU A 8 4.75 8.30 12.71
CA LEU A 8 4.56 9.59 12.05
C LEU A 8 5.93 10.23 11.81
N GLU A 9 6.00 10.88 10.64
CA GLU A 9 7.13 11.67 10.12
C GLU A 9 8.18 10.86 9.37
N TYR A 10 8.19 11.01 8.04
CA TYR A 10 9.37 11.30 7.23
C TYR A 10 8.91 11.56 5.79
N LEU A 11 8.65 12.84 5.46
CA LEU A 11 8.54 13.31 4.08
C LEU A 11 9.57 14.44 3.92
N THR A 12 10.62 14.19 3.16
CA THR A 12 11.48 15.28 2.66
C THR A 12 11.66 15.09 1.16
N THR A 13 11.15 16.08 0.43
CA THR A 13 11.22 16.26 -1.02
C THR A 13 12.64 16.68 -1.42
N HIS A 14 13.09 16.30 -2.61
CA HIS A 14 13.89 17.20 -3.42
C HIS A 14 13.61 17.04 -4.91
N GLU A 15 13.41 18.18 -5.59
CA GLU A 15 13.12 18.30 -7.02
C GLU A 15 14.39 18.29 -7.88
N GLY A 16 14.24 17.86 -9.14
CA GLY A 16 15.19 18.08 -10.23
C GLY A 16 14.53 17.77 -11.58
N VAL A 17 14.44 18.76 -12.48
CA VAL A 17 13.82 18.67 -13.82
C VAL A 17 14.85 18.25 -14.86
N VAL A 18 14.54 17.25 -15.71
CA VAL A 18 15.10 17.08 -17.07
C VAL A 18 14.03 16.50 -18.01
N LYS A 19 13.85 17.08 -19.20
CA LYS A 19 13.00 16.57 -20.29
C LYS A 19 13.77 15.58 -21.17
N MET A 20 13.30 14.33 -21.30
CA MET A 20 13.22 13.53 -22.54
C MET A 20 12.69 12.10 -22.25
N SER A 21 12.00 11.54 -23.23
CA SER A 21 11.16 10.34 -23.23
C SER A 21 11.82 9.02 -22.75
N ASN A 22 11.55 8.62 -21.51
CA ASN A 22 11.26 7.25 -21.07
C ASN A 22 10.82 7.35 -19.60
N SER A 23 9.52 7.46 -19.38
CA SER A 23 9.02 7.93 -18.11
C SER A 23 9.09 6.81 -17.04
N LYS A 24 10.23 6.72 -16.34
CA LYS A 24 10.44 5.69 -15.31
C LYS A 24 9.53 5.93 -14.12
N ALA A 25 8.98 4.84 -13.57
CA ALA A 25 8.30 4.87 -12.28
C ALA A 25 9.32 5.13 -11.16
N THR A 26 9.02 6.06 -10.27
CA THR A 26 9.87 6.39 -9.11
C THR A 26 9.26 5.76 -7.87
N ARG A 27 10.03 4.92 -7.16
CA ARG A 27 9.56 4.37 -5.89
C ARG A 27 9.51 5.48 -4.83
N VAL A 28 8.33 5.72 -4.29
CA VAL A 28 8.06 6.76 -3.28
C VAL A 28 8.16 6.18 -1.89
N PHE A 29 7.73 4.93 -1.72
CA PHE A 29 7.72 4.24 -0.44
C PHE A 29 7.96 2.75 -0.63
N TYR A 30 8.79 2.18 0.24
CA TYR A 30 9.00 0.75 0.34
C TYR A 30 9.24 0.36 1.78
N ILE A 31 8.45 -0.58 2.28
CA ILE A 31 8.67 -1.25 3.54
C ILE A 31 8.35 -2.73 3.38
N HIS A 32 9.13 -3.56 4.06
CA HIS A 32 8.86 -4.97 4.31
C HIS A 32 9.21 -5.20 5.77
N GLU A 33 8.21 -5.52 6.59
CA GLU A 33 8.38 -5.61 8.04
C GLU A 33 7.64 -6.82 8.60
N GLU A 34 8.36 -7.66 9.35
CA GLU A 34 7.77 -8.73 10.15
C GLU A 34 7.06 -8.12 11.35
N VAL A 35 5.75 -8.35 11.46
CA VAL A 35 4.90 -7.77 12.52
C VAL A 35 4.59 -8.77 13.64
N SER A 36 4.77 -10.06 13.38
CA SER A 36 4.71 -11.16 14.34
C SER A 36 5.31 -12.42 13.70
N PRO A 37 5.66 -13.47 14.47
CA PRO A 37 6.15 -14.73 13.89
C PRO A 37 5.24 -15.25 12.78
N GLY A 38 5.80 -15.40 11.59
CA GLY A 38 5.08 -15.88 10.42
C GLY A 38 4.14 -14.85 9.76
N ALA A 39 4.18 -13.57 10.16
CA ALA A 39 3.39 -12.51 9.53
C ALA A 39 4.19 -11.26 9.21
N PHE A 40 3.99 -10.70 8.02
CA PHE A 40 4.66 -9.48 7.58
C PHE A 40 3.73 -8.58 6.78
N VAL A 41 4.04 -7.28 6.78
CA VAL A 41 3.47 -6.31 5.87
C VAL A 41 4.50 -5.92 4.82
N GLU A 42 4.03 -5.68 3.60
CA GLU A 42 4.83 -5.11 2.52
C GLU A 42 4.05 -3.97 1.87
N LEU A 43 4.61 -2.76 1.84
CA LEU A 43 4.01 -1.64 1.12
C LEU A 43 5.00 -1.18 0.06
N ASN A 44 4.60 -1.28 -1.20
CA ASN A 44 5.40 -0.84 -2.33
C ASN A 44 4.59 0.16 -3.15
N ILE A 45 5.04 1.42 -3.18
CA ILE A 45 4.31 2.54 -3.78
C ILE A 45 5.24 3.28 -4.73
N TRP A 46 4.79 3.46 -5.95
CA TRP A 46 5.51 4.16 -7.01
C TRP A 46 4.70 5.34 -7.52
N ARG A 47 5.37 6.48 -7.76
CA ARG A 47 4.84 7.53 -8.63
C ARG A 47 5.11 7.11 -10.07
N VAL A 48 4.04 6.99 -10.83
CA VAL A 48 4.09 6.65 -12.25
C VAL A 48 3.84 7.91 -13.09
N PRO A 49 4.43 8.01 -14.28
CA PRO A 49 4.32 9.21 -15.09
C PRO A 49 2.94 9.43 -15.71
N GLN A 50 2.16 8.37 -15.84
CA GLN A 50 0.79 8.36 -16.33
C GLN A 50 -0.02 7.50 -15.37
N PRO A 51 -1.26 7.88 -15.04
CA PRO A 51 -2.13 7.06 -14.21
C PRO A 51 -2.23 5.62 -14.74
N VAL A 52 -2.32 4.66 -13.83
CA VAL A 52 -2.68 3.28 -14.20
C VAL A 52 -4.07 3.31 -14.84
N PRO A 53 -4.33 2.64 -15.98
CA PRO A 53 -5.66 2.61 -16.57
C PRO A 53 -6.72 2.14 -15.55
N GLY A 54 -7.75 2.96 -15.34
CA GLY A 54 -8.76 2.77 -14.28
C GLY A 54 -8.56 3.68 -13.06
N CYS A 55 -7.42 4.37 -12.94
CA CYS A 55 -7.12 5.31 -11.86
C CYS A 55 -7.06 6.75 -12.36
N THR A 56 -7.37 7.71 -11.48
CA THR A 56 -7.29 9.15 -11.75
C THR A 56 -6.01 9.81 -11.22
N HIS A 57 -5.13 9.03 -10.60
CA HIS A 57 -3.91 9.50 -9.93
C HIS A 57 -2.64 8.83 -10.47
N SER A 58 -1.51 9.49 -10.28
CA SER A 58 -0.19 9.08 -10.77
C SER A 58 0.55 8.14 -9.82
N TYR A 59 -0.17 7.22 -9.16
CA TYR A 59 0.45 6.23 -8.27
C TYR A 59 0.12 4.81 -8.70
N LYS A 60 1.11 3.94 -8.67
CA LYS A 60 0.94 2.49 -8.69
C LYS A 60 1.28 1.98 -7.30
N TYR A 61 0.54 1.01 -6.79
CA TYR A 61 0.82 0.47 -5.47
C TYR A 61 0.47 -1.01 -5.35
N ARG A 62 1.16 -1.66 -4.42
CA ARG A 62 0.84 -2.99 -3.91
C ARG A 62 1.16 -2.98 -2.42
N LEU A 63 0.14 -3.06 -1.58
CA LEU A 63 0.26 -3.22 -0.15
C LEU A 63 -0.29 -4.61 0.19
N ALA A 64 0.44 -5.40 0.96
CA ALA A 64 0.08 -6.77 1.31
C ALA A 64 0.31 -7.04 2.78
N TYR A 65 -0.65 -7.69 3.43
CA TYR A 65 -0.46 -8.32 4.74
C TYR A 65 -0.50 -9.83 4.53
N VAL A 66 0.56 -10.50 4.95
CA VAL A 66 0.75 -11.94 4.73
C VAL A 66 0.91 -12.63 6.08
N ILE A 67 0.22 -13.75 6.27
CA ILE A 67 0.29 -14.60 7.45
C ILE A 67 0.49 -16.05 6.99
N ASN A 68 1.53 -16.73 7.48
CA ASN A 68 1.87 -18.11 7.13
C ASN A 68 1.91 -18.36 5.61
N GLY A 69 2.41 -17.37 4.85
CA GLY A 69 2.48 -17.42 3.38
C GLY A 69 1.18 -17.05 2.64
N GLU A 70 0.07 -16.84 3.34
CA GLU A 70 -1.21 -16.44 2.76
C GLU A 70 -1.39 -14.91 2.79
N CYS A 71 -1.70 -14.29 1.65
CA CYS A 71 -2.01 -12.86 1.58
C CYS A 71 -3.47 -12.62 2.00
N VAL A 72 -3.64 -12.15 3.23
CA VAL A 72 -4.96 -11.98 3.87
C VAL A 72 -5.57 -10.60 3.64
N LEU A 73 -4.73 -9.60 3.36
CA LEU A 73 -5.15 -8.25 3.00
C LEU A 73 -4.29 -7.78 1.83
N ARG A 74 -4.91 -7.21 0.80
CA ARG A 74 -4.19 -6.58 -0.31
C ARG A 74 -4.84 -5.28 -0.72
N TYR A 75 -4.06 -4.26 -1.01
CA TYR A 75 -4.50 -3.07 -1.74
C TYR A 75 -3.63 -2.96 -2.98
N ASP A 76 -4.25 -2.93 -4.15
CA ASP A 76 -3.56 -2.78 -5.42
C ASP A 76 -4.43 -2.06 -6.44
N ASN A 77 -3.78 -1.48 -7.45
CA ASN A 77 -4.47 -0.90 -8.59
C ASN A 77 -4.12 -1.65 -9.88
N GLU A 78 -4.92 -2.69 -10.16
CA GLU A 78 -4.78 -3.53 -11.34
C GLU A 78 -5.21 -2.78 -12.60
N ARG A 79 -4.42 -2.93 -13.68
CA ARG A 79 -4.71 -2.30 -14.96
C ARG A 79 -6.09 -2.73 -15.46
N GLY A 80 -6.96 -1.76 -15.72
CA GLY A 80 -8.31 -2.00 -16.25
C GLY A 80 -9.39 -2.11 -15.18
N LYS A 81 -9.03 -2.35 -13.90
CA LYS A 81 -9.97 -2.30 -12.77
C LYS A 81 -9.89 -0.99 -11.99
N GLY A 82 -8.68 -0.45 -11.87
CA GLY A 82 -8.40 0.67 -10.97
C GLY A 82 -8.17 0.21 -9.53
N ASP A 83 -8.40 1.14 -8.61
CA ASP A 83 -8.13 0.98 -7.18
C ASP A 83 -9.08 -0.02 -6.51
N HIS A 84 -8.52 -1.03 -5.86
CA HIS A 84 -9.32 -1.99 -5.11
C HIS A 84 -8.55 -2.59 -3.93
N ARG A 85 -9.29 -3.25 -3.05
CA ARG A 85 -8.75 -3.98 -1.91
C ARG A 85 -9.34 -5.39 -1.85
N HIS A 86 -8.53 -6.30 -1.32
CA HIS A 86 -8.88 -7.66 -0.96
C HIS A 86 -8.85 -7.75 0.57
N PHE A 87 -9.95 -8.20 1.17
CA PHE A 87 -10.02 -8.52 2.60
C PHE A 87 -10.47 -9.98 2.72
N GLY A 88 -9.52 -10.89 2.97
CA GLY A 88 -9.72 -12.32 2.75
C GLY A 88 -10.09 -12.59 1.29
N ASN A 89 -11.24 -13.24 1.06
CA ASN A 89 -11.74 -13.57 -0.28
C ASN A 89 -12.63 -12.47 -0.90
N ALA A 90 -12.86 -11.36 -0.20
CA ALA A 90 -13.72 -10.28 -0.69
C ALA A 90 -12.91 -9.20 -1.40
N GLU A 91 -13.19 -9.00 -2.69
CA GLU A 91 -12.67 -7.89 -3.50
C GLU A 91 -13.69 -6.74 -3.51
N THR A 92 -13.25 -5.51 -3.18
CA THR A 92 -14.10 -4.31 -3.21
C THR A 92 -13.35 -3.12 -3.81
N PRO A 93 -14.00 -2.22 -4.56
CA PRO A 93 -13.39 -0.97 -5.00
C PRO A 93 -12.82 -0.17 -3.82
N TYR A 94 -11.73 0.56 -4.07
CA TYR A 94 -11.10 1.45 -3.11
C TYR A 94 -11.07 2.88 -3.65
N GLU A 95 -11.46 3.86 -2.85
CA GLU A 95 -11.42 5.27 -3.25
C GLU A 95 -10.07 5.87 -2.87
N PHE A 96 -9.14 5.97 -3.82
CA PHE A 96 -7.84 6.57 -3.56
C PHE A 96 -7.98 8.08 -3.27
N ARG A 97 -7.50 8.52 -2.11
CA ARG A 97 -7.45 9.94 -1.72
C ARG A 97 -6.04 10.50 -1.66
N SER A 98 -5.13 9.76 -1.04
CA SER A 98 -3.70 10.10 -0.96
C SER A 98 -2.89 8.88 -0.56
N VAL A 99 -1.57 8.93 -0.76
CA VAL A 99 -0.65 7.89 -0.26
C VAL A 99 -0.75 7.76 1.26
N LYS A 100 -0.92 8.87 1.99
CA LYS A 100 -1.09 8.87 3.45
C LYS A 100 -2.37 8.11 3.87
N GLN A 101 -3.49 8.39 3.20
CA GLN A 101 -4.76 7.72 3.48
C GLN A 101 -4.70 6.23 3.12
N LEU A 102 -4.10 5.89 1.97
CA LEU A 102 -3.88 4.52 1.53
C LEU A 102 -3.14 3.69 2.60
N SER A 103 -2.02 4.21 3.11
CA SER A 103 -1.27 3.55 4.17
C SER A 103 -2.07 3.45 5.47
N ALA A 104 -2.76 4.52 5.87
CA ALA A 104 -3.57 4.53 7.10
C ALA A 104 -4.72 3.51 7.05
N ASP A 105 -5.46 3.45 5.93
CA ASP A 105 -6.54 2.49 5.72
C ASP A 105 -6.03 1.05 5.72
N PHE A 106 -4.89 0.81 5.09
CA PHE A 106 -4.26 -0.50 5.07
C PHE A 106 -3.90 -0.96 6.49
N PHE A 107 -3.20 -0.15 7.28
CA PHE A 107 -2.84 -0.50 8.65
C PHE A 107 -4.04 -0.61 9.59
N LEU A 108 -5.10 0.16 9.36
CA LEU A 108 -6.37 -0.02 10.08
C LEU A 108 -6.95 -1.41 9.81
N ASN A 109 -6.96 -1.84 8.55
CA ASN A 109 -7.47 -3.16 8.17
C ASN A 109 -6.59 -4.32 8.65
N VAL A 110 -5.26 -4.14 8.74
CA VAL A 110 -4.37 -5.10 9.42
C VAL A 110 -4.79 -5.28 10.88
N GLN A 111 -5.04 -4.18 11.59
CA GLN A 111 -5.51 -4.24 12.98
C GLN A 111 -6.89 -4.90 13.11
N VAL A 112 -7.82 -4.60 12.19
CA VAL A 112 -9.14 -5.24 12.15
C VAL A 112 -9.00 -6.74 11.95
N TRP A 113 -8.18 -7.18 10.99
CA TRP A 113 -7.91 -8.60 10.73
C TRP A 113 -7.38 -9.32 11.97
N ASN A 114 -6.38 -8.73 12.64
CA ASN A 114 -5.77 -9.32 13.84
C ASN A 114 -6.75 -9.43 15.00
N ARG A 115 -7.67 -8.48 15.16
CA ARG A 115 -8.75 -8.58 16.14
C ARG A 115 -9.77 -9.67 15.82
N TRP A 116 -10.06 -9.90 14.53
CA TRP A 116 -11.01 -10.94 14.11
C TRP A 116 -10.46 -12.36 14.32
N ARG A 117 -9.17 -12.59 14.03
CA ARG A 117 -8.51 -13.90 14.21
C ARG A 117 -8.05 -14.21 15.65
N SER A 118 -8.01 -13.22 16.54
CA SER A 118 -7.71 -13.43 17.98
C SER A 118 -8.94 -13.92 18.79
N ARG A 119 -9.99 -14.38 18.11
CA ARG A 119 -11.19 -14.98 18.70
C ARG A 119 -11.22 -16.47 18.38
#